data_AF-A0A2V8G8N6-F1
#
_entry.id   AF-A0A2V8G8N6-F1
#
_cell.length_a   1.000
_cell.length_b   1.000
_cell.length_c   1.000
_cell.angle_alpha   90.00
_cell.angle_beta   90.00
_cell.angle_gamma   90.00
#
_symmetry.space_group_name_H-M   'P 1'
#
loop_
_entity.id
_entity.type
_entity.pdbx_description
1 polymer ?
#
loop_
_entity_poly.entity_id
_entity_poly.type
_entity_poly.pdbx_seq_one_letter_code
_entity_poly.pdbx_strand_id
1 'polypeptide(L)'
;MSPVLKSIGSAFMAVLLLAGCAAIAYARWTHPVAEADAALAAGDYPAALAGYGVQEARFDRVSPAKQFLASEYHRVVANELWLLYHLQRFDETIDKAGRAPEGANPHFWAGSAFYDKARAEKNPEARLGWLSRSEEEFRRAVEAAPDDWDTKFDYELTGRLAAELRKQPKNPPNQLMQLLRPQPKMGPKPPKRVG
;
A
#
# COMPACT_ATOMS: atom_id res chain seq x y z
N MET A 1 50.54 -25.99 -22.67
CA MET A 1 49.27 -25.23 -22.62
C MET A 1 49.44 -23.94 -23.40
N SER A 2 48.67 -23.77 -24.47
CA SER A 2 48.70 -22.60 -25.35
C SER A 2 48.41 -21.32 -24.57
N PRO A 3 49.05 -20.16 -24.88
CA PRO A 3 48.83 -18.89 -24.19
C PRO A 3 47.35 -18.46 -24.17
N VAL A 4 46.58 -18.86 -25.18
CA VAL A 4 45.13 -18.66 -25.27
C VAL A 4 44.36 -19.35 -24.13
N LEU A 5 44.71 -20.60 -23.75
CA LEU A 5 44.04 -21.29 -22.63
C LEU A 5 44.34 -20.63 -21.27
N LYS A 6 45.54 -20.07 -21.09
CA LYS A 6 45.89 -19.33 -19.87
C LYS A 6 45.11 -18.02 -19.77
N SER A 7 44.96 -17.30 -20.88
CA SER A 7 44.18 -16.06 -20.94
C SER A 7 42.68 -16.28 -20.65
N ILE A 8 42.09 -17.35 -21.18
CA ILE A 8 40.70 -17.73 -20.90
C ILE A 8 40.51 -18.09 -19.42
N GLY A 9 41.43 -18.88 -18.84
CA GLY A 9 41.40 -19.24 -17.43
C GLY A 9 41.50 -18.03 -16.50
N SER A 10 42.40 -17.08 -16.80
CA SER A 10 42.53 -15.85 -16.02
C SER A 10 41.31 -14.94 -16.13
N ALA A 11 40.72 -14.80 -17.33
CA ALA A 11 39.49 -14.04 -17.53
C ALA A 11 38.31 -14.64 -16.73
N PHE A 12 38.18 -15.97 -16.76
CA PHE A 12 37.16 -16.67 -16.00
C PHE A 12 37.32 -16.47 -14.48
N MET A 13 38.54 -16.59 -13.95
CA MET A 13 38.81 -16.35 -12.53
C MET A 13 38.53 -14.89 -12.13
N ALA A 14 38.85 -13.92 -12.99
CA ALA A 14 38.54 -12.51 -12.75
C ALA A 14 37.02 -12.27 -12.67
N VAL A 15 36.25 -12.88 -13.58
CA VAL A 15 34.77 -12.80 -13.55
C VAL A 15 34.21 -13.43 -12.27
N LEU A 16 34.71 -14.59 -11.85
CA LEU A 16 34.28 -15.22 -10.60
C LEU A 16 34.59 -14.36 -9.37
N LEU A 17 35.78 -13.74 -9.32
CA LEU A 17 36.14 -12.85 -8.24
C LEU A 17 35.23 -11.62 -8.20
N LEU A 18 34.95 -11.01 -9.36
CA LEU A 18 34.03 -9.88 -9.46
C LEU A 18 32.62 -10.26 -9.03
N ALA A 19 32.13 -11.43 -9.44
CA ALA A 19 30.83 -11.95 -9.03
C ALA A 19 30.76 -12.18 -7.51
N GLY A 20 31.80 -12.75 -6.90
CA GLY A 20 31.90 -12.94 -5.45
C GLY A 20 31.91 -11.63 -4.68
N CYS A 21 32.71 -10.65 -5.14
CA CYS A 21 32.73 -9.31 -4.55
C CYS A 21 31.36 -8.62 -4.66
N ALA A 22 30.70 -8.72 -5.82
CA ALA A 22 29.36 -8.18 -6.04
C ALA A 22 28.33 -8.85 -5.11
N ALA A 23 28.40 -10.17 -4.93
CA ALA A 23 27.50 -10.91 -4.03
C ALA A 23 27.67 -10.48 -2.56
N ILE A 24 28.92 -10.32 -2.09
CA ILE A 24 29.19 -9.84 -0.71
C ILE A 24 28.72 -8.40 -0.54
N ALA A 25 28.99 -7.54 -1.52
CA ALA A 25 28.53 -6.16 -1.51
C ALA A 25 27.00 -6.09 -1.45
N TYR A 26 26.31 -6.91 -2.27
CA TYR A 26 24.86 -7.02 -2.27
C TYR A 26 24.32 -7.51 -0.92
N ALA A 27 24.88 -8.58 -0.35
CA ALA A 27 24.46 -9.12 0.94
C ALA A 27 24.58 -8.09 2.08
N ARG A 28 25.68 -7.32 2.12
CA ARG A 28 25.85 -6.23 3.10
C ARG A 28 24.89 -5.07 2.84
N TRP A 29 24.60 -4.83 1.57
CA TRP A 29 23.70 -3.76 1.15
C TRP A 29 22.23 -4.07 1.46
N THR A 30 21.80 -5.34 1.40
CA THR A 30 20.44 -5.78 1.73
C THR A 30 20.25 -6.20 3.19
N HIS A 31 21.31 -6.24 4.01
CA HIS A 31 21.21 -6.61 5.43
C HIS A 31 20.09 -5.89 6.21
N PRO A 32 19.86 -4.57 6.06
CA PRO A 32 18.77 -3.90 6.77
C PRO A 32 17.39 -4.44 6.42
N VAL A 33 17.19 -4.97 5.20
CA VAL A 33 15.92 -5.58 4.80
C VAL A 33 15.70 -6.87 5.56
N ALA A 34 16.73 -7.70 5.72
CA ALA A 34 16.64 -8.93 6.50
C ALA A 34 16.34 -8.65 7.99
N GLU A 35 16.95 -7.59 8.56
CA GLU A 35 16.63 -7.13 9.91
C GLU A 35 15.20 -6.57 10.01
N ALA A 36 14.74 -5.82 9.00
CA ALA A 36 13.38 -5.31 8.94
C ALA A 36 12.35 -6.44 8.82
N ASP A 37 12.61 -7.45 8.00
CA ASP A 37 11.78 -8.64 7.85
C ASP A 37 11.71 -9.43 9.17
N ALA A 38 12.83 -9.56 9.88
CA ALA A 38 12.87 -10.21 11.19
C ALA A 38 12.10 -9.41 12.26
N ALA A 39 12.24 -8.08 12.27
CA ALA A 39 11.47 -7.21 13.15
C ALA A 39 9.96 -7.27 12.85
N LEU A 40 9.60 -7.27 11.56
CA LEU A 40 8.21 -7.43 11.12
C LEU A 40 7.63 -8.77 11.60
N ALA A 41 8.37 -9.86 11.43
CA ALA A 41 7.97 -11.18 11.91
C ALA A 41 7.84 -11.27 13.44
N ALA A 42 8.64 -10.47 14.17
CA ALA A 42 8.56 -10.35 15.62
C ALA A 42 7.42 -9.41 16.09
N GLY A 43 6.73 -8.73 15.17
CA GLY A 43 5.70 -7.73 15.48
C GLY A 43 6.26 -6.37 15.94
N ASP A 44 7.56 -6.14 15.82
CA ASP A 44 8.18 -4.85 16.08
C ASP A 44 8.05 -3.94 14.84
N TYR A 45 6.83 -3.45 14.64
CA TYR A 45 6.48 -2.62 13.48
C TYR A 45 7.27 -1.30 13.40
N PRO A 46 7.55 -0.57 14.50
CA PRO A 46 8.41 0.60 14.44
C PRO A 46 9.84 0.27 13.97
N ALA A 47 10.45 -0.81 14.47
CA ALA A 47 11.79 -1.21 14.03
C ALA A 47 11.79 -1.69 12.57
N ALA A 48 10.78 -2.44 12.14
CA ALA A 48 10.62 -2.85 10.75
C ALA A 48 10.53 -1.65 9.80
N LEU A 49 9.71 -0.65 10.17
CA LEU A 49 9.52 0.56 9.36
C LEU A 49 10.83 1.36 9.25
N ALA A 50 11.57 1.50 10.35
CA ALA A 50 12.88 2.14 10.33
C ALA A 50 13.87 1.38 9.43
N GLY A 51 13.88 0.04 9.49
CA GLY A 51 14.75 -0.80 8.68
C GLY A 51 14.46 -0.69 7.17
N TYR A 52 13.19 -0.75 6.77
CA TYR A 52 12.83 -0.54 5.37
C TYR A 52 13.13 0.89 4.89
N GLY A 53 12.89 1.92 5.70
CA GLY A 53 13.25 3.30 5.36
C GLY A 53 14.75 3.52 5.16
N VAL A 54 15.60 2.83 5.93
CA VAL A 54 17.06 2.80 5.68
C VAL A 54 17.36 2.21 4.31
N GLN A 55 16.65 1.15 3.90
CA GLN A 55 16.85 0.55 2.59
C GLN A 55 16.35 1.44 1.44
N GLU A 56 15.18 2.07 1.58
CA GLU A 56 14.68 3.03 0.58
C GLU A 56 15.71 4.15 0.35
N ALA A 57 16.27 4.73 1.43
CA ALA A 57 17.31 5.75 1.32
C ALA A 57 18.59 5.25 0.64
N ARG A 58 18.91 3.96 0.73
CA ARG A 58 20.04 3.36 -0.01
C ARG A 58 19.73 3.25 -1.50
N PHE A 59 18.52 2.86 -1.86
CA PHE A 59 18.03 2.87 -3.24
C PHE A 59 18.06 4.30 -3.83
N ASP A 60 17.63 5.31 -3.07
CA ASP A 60 17.64 6.72 -3.49
C ASP A 60 19.04 7.25 -3.84
N ARG A 61 20.07 6.79 -3.12
CA ARG A 61 21.46 7.20 -3.36
C ARG A 61 22.09 6.52 -4.57
N VAL A 62 21.52 5.41 -5.03
CA VAL A 62 22.09 4.59 -6.12
C VAL A 62 21.01 4.38 -7.18
N SER A 63 20.76 5.40 -8.00
CA SER A 63 19.71 5.36 -9.04
C SER A 63 19.74 4.11 -9.94
N PRO A 64 20.90 3.58 -10.37
CA PRO A 64 20.92 2.32 -11.12
C PRO A 64 20.34 1.13 -10.33
N ALA A 65 20.54 1.08 -9.01
CA ALA A 65 20.00 0.01 -8.18
C ALA A 65 18.47 0.00 -8.18
N LYS A 66 17.82 1.17 -8.15
CA LYS A 66 16.35 1.26 -8.29
C LYS A 66 15.84 0.63 -9.58
N GLN A 67 16.58 0.79 -10.68
CA GLN A 67 16.18 0.26 -11.98
C GLN A 67 16.47 -1.23 -12.10
N PHE A 68 17.68 -1.66 -11.76
CA PHE A 68 18.08 -3.08 -11.87
C PHE A 68 17.39 -3.98 -10.84
N LEU A 69 17.01 -3.44 -9.69
CA LEU A 69 16.35 -4.16 -8.60
C LEU A 69 14.97 -3.57 -8.30
N ALA A 70 14.24 -3.17 -9.34
CA ALA A 70 12.93 -2.52 -9.20
C ALA A 70 11.94 -3.32 -8.35
N SER A 71 11.91 -4.65 -8.51
CA SER A 71 11.03 -5.52 -7.71
C SER A 71 11.35 -5.46 -6.21
N GLU A 72 12.64 -5.45 -5.83
CA GLU A 72 13.05 -5.33 -4.43
C GLU A 72 12.74 -3.94 -3.87
N TYR A 73 12.98 -2.89 -4.66
CA TYR A 73 12.62 -1.51 -4.30
C TYR A 73 11.10 -1.38 -4.08
N HIS A 74 10.29 -1.92 -5.00
CA HIS A 74 8.84 -1.91 -4.87
C HIS A 74 8.37 -2.65 -3.62
N ARG A 75 8.95 -3.82 -3.31
CA ARG A 75 8.65 -4.58 -2.08
C ARG A 75 8.94 -3.77 -0.82
N VAL A 76 10.12 -3.13 -0.75
CA VAL A 76 10.51 -2.29 0.40
C VAL A 76 9.49 -1.16 0.59
N VAL A 77 9.16 -0.43 -0.48
CA VAL A 77 8.20 0.68 -0.40
C VAL A 77 6.79 0.19 -0.06
N ALA A 78 6.36 -0.95 -0.59
CA ALA A 78 5.07 -1.56 -0.27
C ALA A 78 4.96 -1.93 1.21
N ASN A 79 6.01 -2.51 1.80
CA ASN A 79 6.05 -2.84 3.22
C ASN A 79 6.01 -1.60 4.10
N GLU A 80 6.69 -0.52 3.71
CA GLU A 80 6.59 0.76 4.42
C GLU A 80 5.18 1.36 4.36
N LEU A 81 4.50 1.32 3.20
CA LEU A 81 3.11 1.79 3.08
C LEU A 81 2.18 0.98 3.97
N TRP A 82 2.29 -0.35 3.94
CA TRP A 82 1.53 -1.25 4.81
C TRP A 82 1.79 -0.94 6.29
N LEU A 83 3.04 -0.78 6.70
CA LEU A 83 3.42 -0.49 8.09
C LEU A 83 2.91 0.87 8.56
N LEU A 84 3.03 1.92 7.74
CA LEU A 84 2.51 3.24 8.06
C LEU A 84 0.98 3.19 8.26
N TYR A 85 0.28 2.52 7.36
CA TYR A 85 -1.16 2.33 7.47
C TYR A 85 -1.54 1.51 8.72
N HIS A 86 -0.84 0.40 8.97
CA HIS A 86 -1.08 -0.46 10.13
C HIS A 86 -0.87 0.27 11.46
N LEU A 87 0.13 1.15 11.52
CA LEU A 87 0.41 2.02 12.67
C LEU A 87 -0.54 3.23 12.76
N GLN A 88 -1.57 3.30 11.90
CA GLN A 88 -2.54 4.39 11.81
C GLN A 88 -1.90 5.75 11.51
N ARG A 89 -0.71 5.77 10.89
CA ARG A 89 0.00 6.97 10.43
C ARG A 89 -0.53 7.34 9.04
N PHE A 90 -1.82 7.64 8.97
CA PHE A 90 -2.55 7.80 7.71
C PHE A 90 -2.03 8.97 6.87
N ASP A 91 -1.67 10.10 7.49
CA ASP A 91 -1.09 11.24 6.78
C ASP A 91 0.23 10.88 6.10
N GLU A 92 1.10 10.17 6.81
CA GLU A 92 2.39 9.71 6.26
C GLU A 92 2.21 8.62 5.20
N THR A 93 1.17 7.78 5.33
CA THR A 93 0.80 6.81 4.29
C THR A 93 0.43 7.52 2.99
N ILE A 94 -0.42 8.55 3.08
CA ILE A 94 -0.85 9.37 1.93
C ILE A 94 0.34 10.10 1.30
N ASP A 95 1.17 10.75 2.11
CA ASP A 95 2.34 11.49 1.65
C ASP A 95 3.37 10.57 0.98
N LYS A 96 3.58 9.36 1.52
CA LYS A 96 4.48 8.37 0.92
C LYS A 96 3.90 7.79 -0.36
N ALA A 97 2.60 7.49 -0.39
CA ALA A 97 1.92 6.95 -1.57
C ALA A 97 2.06 7.89 -2.79
N GLY A 98 1.98 9.21 -2.58
CA GLY A 98 2.11 10.21 -3.66
C GLY A 98 3.46 10.23 -4.38
N ARG A 99 4.48 9.54 -3.87
CA ARG A 99 5.84 9.45 -4.42
C ARG A 99 6.34 8.01 -4.59
N ALA A 100 5.49 7.04 -4.27
CA ALA A 100 5.81 5.62 -4.36
C ALA A 100 5.67 5.11 -5.81
N PRO A 101 6.45 4.08 -6.20
CA PRO A 101 6.32 3.46 -7.51
C PRO A 101 5.02 2.65 -7.61
N GLU A 102 4.44 2.55 -8.81
CA GLU A 102 3.18 1.83 -9.06
C GLU A 102 3.19 0.38 -8.54
N GLY A 103 4.32 -0.32 -8.69
CA GLY A 103 4.45 -1.70 -8.22
C GLY A 103 4.40 -1.87 -6.69
N ALA A 104 4.34 -0.78 -5.92
CA ALA A 104 4.10 -0.80 -4.48
C ALA A 104 2.62 -0.65 -4.08
N ASN A 105 1.71 -0.63 -5.07
CA ASN A 105 0.27 -0.38 -4.91
C ASN A 105 -0.06 0.89 -4.12
N PRO A 106 0.52 2.06 -4.47
CA PRO A 106 0.37 3.29 -3.70
C PRO A 106 -1.09 3.77 -3.61
N HIS A 107 -1.83 3.63 -4.71
CA HIS A 107 -3.23 4.03 -4.80
C HIS A 107 -4.13 3.24 -3.85
N PHE A 108 -3.87 1.94 -3.67
CA PHE A 108 -4.60 1.13 -2.70
C PHE A 108 -4.39 1.67 -1.28
N TRP A 109 -3.12 1.86 -0.86
CA TRP A 109 -2.79 2.33 0.47
C TRP A 109 -3.27 3.75 0.76
N ALA A 110 -3.19 4.65 -0.21
CA ALA A 110 -3.77 6.00 -0.11
C ALA A 110 -5.29 5.95 0.03
N GLY A 111 -5.96 5.12 -0.77
CA GLY A 111 -7.40 4.88 -0.71
C GLY A 111 -7.85 4.42 0.67
N SER A 112 -7.18 3.41 1.23
CA SER A 112 -7.45 2.89 2.58
C SER A 112 -7.23 3.95 3.67
N ALA A 113 -6.14 4.71 3.59
CA ALA A 113 -5.86 5.79 4.55
C ALA A 113 -6.91 6.90 4.49
N PHE A 114 -7.33 7.33 3.30
CA PHE A 114 -8.41 8.31 3.15
C PHE A 114 -9.74 7.79 3.69
N TYR A 115 -10.05 6.50 3.49
CA TYR A 115 -11.26 5.87 4.01
C TYR A 115 -11.31 5.92 5.54
N ASP A 116 -10.23 5.54 6.23
CA ASP A 116 -10.20 5.55 7.70
C ASP A 116 -10.20 6.97 8.27
N LYS A 117 -9.55 7.93 7.61
CA LYS A 117 -9.70 9.35 7.96
C LYS A 117 -11.17 9.80 7.86
N ALA A 118 -11.88 9.38 6.81
CA ALA A 118 -13.30 9.70 6.67
C ALA A 118 -14.15 9.07 7.79
N ARG A 119 -13.86 7.83 8.20
CA ARG A 119 -14.56 7.15 9.29
C ARG A 119 -14.38 7.85 10.65
N ALA A 120 -13.25 8.50 10.87
CA ALA A 120 -12.99 9.25 12.11
C ALA A 120 -13.48 10.71 12.04
N GLU A 121 -13.61 11.29 10.84
CA GLU A 121 -13.92 12.70 10.64
C GLU A 121 -15.34 13.05 11.12
N LYS A 122 -15.47 14.06 11.99
CA LYS A 122 -16.75 14.51 12.54
C LYS A 122 -17.42 15.56 11.66
N ASN A 123 -16.65 16.38 10.95
CA ASN A 123 -17.18 17.37 10.03
C ASN A 123 -17.77 16.69 8.78
N PRO A 124 -19.07 16.87 8.48
CA PRO A 124 -19.73 16.29 7.31
C PRO A 124 -19.05 16.52 5.96
N GLU A 125 -18.64 17.77 5.70
CA GLU A 125 -18.07 18.19 4.41
C GLU A 125 -16.66 17.61 4.25
N ALA A 126 -15.84 17.71 5.30
CA ALA A 126 -14.51 17.12 5.32
C ALA A 126 -14.58 15.59 5.15
N ARG A 127 -15.55 14.93 5.80
CA ARG A 127 -15.77 13.49 5.66
C ARG A 127 -16.07 13.09 4.22
N LEU A 128 -17.00 13.79 3.57
CA LEU A 128 -17.32 13.54 2.18
C LEU A 128 -16.11 13.79 1.27
N GLY A 129 -15.31 14.81 1.58
CA GLY A 129 -14.07 15.10 0.88
C GLY A 129 -13.01 14.00 1.04
N TRP A 130 -12.91 13.36 2.19
CA TRP A 130 -12.04 12.20 2.41
C TRP A 130 -12.56 10.96 1.67
N LEU A 131 -13.86 10.65 1.75
CA LEU A 131 -14.45 9.52 1.01
C LEU A 131 -14.32 9.66 -0.50
N SER A 132 -14.51 10.88 -1.04
CA SER A 132 -14.38 11.10 -2.49
C SER A 132 -12.94 10.92 -2.97
N ARG A 133 -11.95 11.28 -2.13
CA ARG A 133 -10.54 11.01 -2.42
C ARG A 133 -10.22 9.52 -2.32
N SER A 134 -10.78 8.84 -1.34
CA SER A 134 -10.66 7.38 -1.20
C SER A 134 -11.22 6.65 -2.43
N GLU A 135 -12.41 7.01 -2.89
CA GLU A 135 -13.05 6.47 -4.11
C GLU A 135 -12.15 6.64 -5.35
N GLU A 136 -11.56 7.83 -5.53
CA GLU A 136 -10.68 8.13 -6.67
C GLU A 136 -9.37 7.34 -6.62
N GLU A 137 -8.74 7.19 -5.47
CA GLU A 137 -7.53 6.38 -5.32
C GLU A 137 -7.84 4.89 -5.54
N PHE A 138 -8.95 4.37 -5.01
CA PHE A 138 -9.35 2.99 -5.28
C PHE A 138 -9.69 2.74 -6.75
N ARG A 139 -10.27 3.72 -7.46
CA ARG A 139 -10.48 3.63 -8.91
C ARG A 139 -9.14 3.41 -9.63
N ARG A 140 -8.11 4.19 -9.30
CA ARG A 140 -6.76 4.03 -9.87
C ARG A 140 -6.13 2.70 -9.50
N ALA A 141 -6.34 2.22 -8.27
CA ALA A 141 -5.88 0.91 -7.85
C ALA A 141 -6.55 -0.22 -8.65
N VAL A 142 -7.85 -0.14 -8.93
CA VAL A 142 -8.56 -1.09 -9.82
C VAL A 142 -8.00 -1.03 -11.26
N GLU A 143 -7.69 0.17 -11.76
CA GLU A 143 -7.09 0.33 -13.10
C GLU A 143 -5.70 -0.31 -13.20
N ALA A 144 -4.89 -0.20 -12.13
CA ALA A 144 -3.56 -0.80 -12.06
C ALA A 144 -3.60 -2.33 -11.86
N ALA A 145 -4.57 -2.84 -11.09
CA ALA A 145 -4.74 -4.27 -10.81
C ALA A 145 -6.20 -4.73 -11.02
N PRO A 146 -6.65 -4.89 -12.29
CA PRO A 146 -8.05 -5.21 -12.58
C PRO A 146 -8.52 -6.56 -12.09
N ASP A 147 -7.62 -7.48 -11.72
CA ASP A 147 -7.98 -8.81 -11.22
C ASP A 147 -8.04 -8.88 -9.69
N ASP A 148 -7.67 -7.80 -8.98
CA ASP A 148 -7.74 -7.73 -7.53
C ASP A 148 -9.17 -7.50 -7.04
N TRP A 149 -9.75 -8.53 -6.43
CA TRP A 149 -11.11 -8.49 -5.89
C TRP A 149 -11.24 -7.62 -4.65
N ASP A 150 -10.21 -7.53 -3.83
CA ASP A 150 -10.27 -6.75 -2.58
C ASP A 150 -10.33 -5.26 -2.92
N THR A 151 -9.46 -4.81 -3.84
CA THR A 151 -9.47 -3.43 -4.34
C THR A 151 -10.80 -3.06 -5.01
N LYS A 152 -11.41 -3.98 -5.78
CA LYS A 152 -12.74 -3.77 -6.38
C LYS A 152 -13.84 -3.62 -5.32
N PHE A 153 -13.79 -4.46 -4.29
CA PHE A 153 -14.75 -4.38 -3.19
C PHE A 153 -14.65 -3.03 -2.47
N ASP A 154 -13.44 -2.57 -2.16
CA ASP A 154 -13.21 -1.29 -1.49
C ASP A 154 -13.63 -0.10 -2.36
N TYR A 155 -13.39 -0.15 -3.68
CA TYR A 155 -13.90 0.84 -4.63
C TYR A 155 -15.44 0.93 -4.62
N GLU A 156 -16.13 -0.21 -4.74
CA GLU A 156 -17.60 -0.26 -4.70
C GLU A 156 -18.16 0.23 -3.35
N LEU A 157 -17.52 -0.18 -2.25
CA LEU A 157 -17.91 0.20 -0.90
C LEU A 157 -17.82 1.73 -0.72
N THR A 158 -16.67 2.30 -1.08
CA THR A 158 -16.42 3.74 -0.92
C THR A 158 -17.31 4.58 -1.82
N GLY A 159 -17.51 4.18 -3.08
CA GLY A 159 -18.42 4.85 -4.00
C GLY A 159 -19.87 4.86 -3.50
N ARG A 160 -20.37 3.74 -2.98
CA ARG A 160 -21.73 3.68 -2.41
C ARG A 160 -21.87 4.54 -1.15
N LEU A 161 -20.87 4.51 -0.27
CA LEU A 161 -20.87 5.35 0.93
C LEU A 161 -20.84 6.84 0.57
N ALA A 162 -20.01 7.24 -0.38
CA ALA A 162 -19.94 8.62 -0.85
C ALA A 162 -21.29 9.06 -1.45
N ALA A 163 -21.92 8.23 -2.29
CA ALA A 163 -23.22 8.50 -2.87
C ALA A 163 -24.33 8.66 -1.82
N GLU A 164 -24.38 7.80 -0.80
CA GLU A 164 -25.37 7.92 0.28
C GLU A 164 -25.07 9.11 1.20
N LEU A 165 -23.80 9.38 1.49
CA LEU A 165 -23.42 10.52 2.33
C LEU A 165 -23.71 11.86 1.62
N ARG A 166 -23.62 11.94 0.28
CA ARG A 166 -24.08 13.12 -0.49
C ARG A 166 -25.57 13.40 -0.27
N LYS A 167 -26.40 12.37 -0.13
CA LYS A 167 -27.85 12.50 0.16
C LYS A 167 -28.10 12.86 1.63
N GLN A 168 -27.26 12.36 2.53
CA GLN A 168 -27.44 12.49 3.98
C GLN A 168 -26.13 12.93 4.67
N PRO A 169 -25.65 14.16 4.41
CA PRO A 169 -24.30 14.58 4.84
C PRO A 169 -24.13 14.62 6.35
N LYS A 170 -25.21 14.90 7.09
CA LYS A 170 -25.20 15.01 8.56
C LYS A 170 -25.19 13.67 9.30
N ASN A 171 -25.23 12.54 8.59
CA ASN A 171 -25.15 11.25 9.29
C ASN A 171 -23.86 11.14 10.09
N PRO A 172 -23.87 10.58 11.30
CA PRO A 172 -22.68 10.50 12.11
C PRO A 172 -21.75 9.37 11.61
N PRO A 173 -20.42 9.45 11.87
CA PRO A 173 -19.47 8.50 11.31
C PRO A 173 -19.71 7.05 11.77
N ASN A 174 -20.14 6.86 13.02
CA ASN A 174 -20.48 5.55 13.58
C ASN A 174 -21.70 4.88 12.91
N GLN A 175 -22.45 5.60 12.08
CA GLN A 175 -23.59 5.09 11.33
C GLN A 175 -23.33 4.98 9.82
N LEU A 176 -22.09 5.24 9.34
CA LEU A 176 -21.73 5.15 7.91
C LEU A 176 -22.19 3.82 7.29
N MET A 177 -21.87 2.70 7.92
CA MET A 177 -22.25 1.37 7.40
C MET A 177 -23.76 1.11 7.46
N GLN A 178 -24.53 1.85 8.27
CA GLN A 178 -25.98 1.73 8.31
C GLN A 178 -26.63 2.31 7.05
N LEU A 179 -25.95 3.22 6.35
CA LEU A 179 -26.42 3.78 5.07
C LEU A 179 -26.56 2.72 3.98
N LEU A 180 -25.73 1.68 4.04
CA LEU A 180 -25.73 0.60 3.06
C LEU A 180 -26.72 -0.51 3.41
N ARG A 181 -27.36 -0.46 4.58
CA ARG A 181 -28.33 -1.48 4.97
C ARG A 181 -29.57 -1.37 4.07
N PRO A 182 -30.07 -2.48 3.51
CA PRO A 182 -31.32 -2.48 2.77
C PRO A 182 -32.44 -1.90 3.63
N GLN A 183 -33.04 -0.79 3.19
CA GLN A 183 -34.24 -0.27 3.82
C GLN A 183 -35.35 -1.32 3.66
N PRO A 184 -36.03 -1.74 4.75
CA PRO A 184 -37.14 -2.68 4.62
C PRO A 184 -38.19 -2.04 3.70
N LYS A 185 -38.48 -2.70 2.57
CA LYS A 185 -39.61 -2.32 1.71
C LYS A 185 -40.85 -2.30 2.60
N MET A 186 -41.46 -1.14 2.82
CA MET A 186 -42.74 -1.05 3.53
C MET A 186 -43.77 -1.85 2.73
N GLY A 187 -43.99 -3.11 3.14
CA GLY A 187 -45.17 -3.86 2.71
C GLY A 187 -46.43 -3.13 3.17
N PRO A 188 -47.56 -3.30 2.46
CA PRO A 188 -48.81 -2.65 2.83
C PRO A 188 -49.15 -2.95 4.30
N LYS A 189 -49.43 -1.88 5.08
CA LYS A 189 -49.83 -2.00 6.49
C LYS A 189 -51.00 -2.99 6.58
N PRO A 190 -50.91 -4.04 7.42
CA PRO A 190 -52.04 -4.95 7.60
C PRO A 190 -53.24 -4.16 8.14
N PRO A 191 -54.46 -4.42 7.63
CA PRO A 191 -55.65 -3.68 8.04
C PRO A 191 -55.87 -3.84 9.55
N LYS A 192 -56.12 -2.71 10.20
CA LYS A 192 -56.40 -2.62 11.64
C LYS A 192 -57.63 -3.47 11.93
N ARG A 193 -57.48 -4.59 12.64
CA ARG A 193 -58.63 -5.36 13.13
C ARG A 193 -59.39 -4.49 14.13
N VAL A 194 -60.59 -4.08 13.73
CA VAL A 194 -61.57 -3.48 14.64
C VAL A 194 -62.27 -4.64 15.32
N GLY A 195 -62.17 -4.69 16.65
CA GLY A 195 -62.93 -5.55 17.54
C GLY A 195 -63.77 -4.71 18.47
#